data_AF-W2ST66-F1
#
_entry.id   AF-W2ST66-F1
#
_cell.length_a   1.000
_cell.length_b   1.000
_cell.length_c   1.000
_cell.angle_alpha   90.00
_cell.angle_beta   90.00
_cell.angle_gamma   90.00
#
_symmetry.space_group_name_H-M   'P 1'
#
loop_
_entity.id
_entity.type
_entity.pdbx_description
1 polymer ?
#
loop_
_entity_poly.entity_id
_entity_poly.type
_entity_poly.pdbx_seq_one_letter_code
_entity_poly.pdbx_strand_id
1 'polypeptide(L)' 'MNTEPPVADWISSVLGPRQCTGMRLAHMEEKLALAHLLIRYDIATTNDT' A
#
# COMPACT_ATOMS: atom_id res chain seq x y z
N MET A 1 -21.83 -3.94 16.70
CA MET A 1 -21.86 -4.15 15.24
C MET A 1 -21.27 -2.92 14.57
N ASN A 2 -19.96 -2.90 14.39
CA ASN A 2 -19.24 -2.08 13.40
C ASN A 2 -18.08 -2.97 12.99
N THR A 3 -18.22 -3.64 11.86
CA THR A 3 -17.23 -4.57 11.30
C THR A 3 -16.17 -3.77 10.56
N GLU A 4 -15.30 -3.10 11.31
CA GLU A 4 -14.01 -2.66 10.80
C GLU A 4 -13.13 -3.94 10.79
N PRO A 5 -12.54 -4.37 9.68
CA PRO A 5 -11.62 -5.51 9.70
C PRO A 5 -10.51 -5.21 10.72
N PRO A 6 -10.05 -6.19 11.53
CA PRO A 6 -8.96 -5.94 12.46
C PRO A 6 -7.78 -5.42 11.65
N VAL A 7 -7.30 -4.23 12.00
CA VAL A 7 -6.16 -3.53 11.36
C VAL A 7 -4.85 -4.35 11.43
N ALA A 8 -4.87 -5.62 11.85
CA ALA A 8 -3.76 -6.31 12.47
C ALA A 8 -3.29 -7.64 11.86
N ASP A 9 -3.69 -8.01 10.62
CA ASP A 9 -3.11 -9.21 9.99
C ASP A 9 -1.84 -8.93 9.14
N TRP A 10 -1.65 -7.70 8.66
CA TRP A 10 -0.42 -7.28 7.94
C TRP A 10 0.64 -6.61 8.84
N ILE A 11 0.37 -6.50 10.16
CA ILE A 11 1.14 -5.77 11.18
C ILE A 11 2.44 -6.48 11.61
N SER A 12 2.93 -7.47 10.85
CA SER A 12 4.13 -8.26 11.18
C SER A 12 5.42 -7.43 11.36
N SER A 13 5.39 -6.12 11.06
CA SER A 13 6.49 -5.21 11.39
C SER A 13 6.17 -3.87 12.04
N VAL A 14 4.91 -3.56 12.40
CA VAL A 14 4.45 -2.16 12.52
C VAL A 14 4.01 -1.65 13.90
N LEU A 15 4.28 -2.35 15.02
CA LEU A 15 3.94 -1.79 16.34
C LEU A 15 5.08 -1.91 17.37
N GLY A 16 6.24 -1.32 17.06
CA GLY A 16 7.37 -1.21 17.99
C GLY A 16 8.65 -0.64 17.36
N PRO A 17 9.66 -0.27 18.16
CA PRO A 17 10.91 0.34 17.70
C PRO A 17 11.76 -0.54 16.75
N ARG A 18 11.37 -1.80 16.55
CA ARG A 18 11.97 -2.72 15.56
C ARG A 18 11.06 -2.87 14.35
N GLN A 19 10.83 -1.78 13.64
CA GLN A 19 10.19 -1.81 12.32
C GLN A 19 11.09 -2.59 11.35
N CYS A 20 10.52 -3.34 10.40
CA CYS A 20 11.30 -3.95 9.33
C CYS A 20 12.10 -2.87 8.61
N THR A 21 13.41 -3.06 8.54
CA THR A 21 14.34 -2.20 7.81
C THR A 21 13.89 -1.98 6.36
N GLY A 22 13.25 -3.00 5.77
CA GLY A 22 12.69 -2.98 4.42
C GLY A 22 11.42 -2.14 4.24
N MET A 23 10.75 -1.65 5.30
CA MET A 23 9.54 -0.82 5.17
C MET A 23 9.84 0.48 4.41
N ARG A 24 10.99 1.09 4.66
CA ARG A 24 11.38 2.33 3.98
C ARG A 24 11.64 2.10 2.49
N LEU A 25 12.20 0.95 2.14
CA LEU A 25 12.43 0.54 0.75
C LEU A 25 11.08 0.29 0.07
N ALA A 26 10.22 -0.53 0.68
CA ALA A 26 8.89 -0.86 0.15
C ALA A 26 8.07 0.40 -0.14
N HIS A 27 8.05 1.38 0.77
CA HIS A 27 7.32 2.63 0.54
C HIS A 27 7.91 3.51 -0.57
N MET A 28 9.23 3.46 -0.78
CA MET A 28 9.83 4.19 -1.91
C MET A 28 9.49 3.51 -3.24
N GLU A 29 9.60 2.19 -3.30
CA GLU A 29 9.25 1.41 -4.49
C GLU A 29 7.77 1.53 -4.85
N GLU A 30 6.88 1.46 -3.86
CA GLU A 30 5.44 1.66 -4.03
C GLU A 30 5.13 3.02 -4.67
N LYS A 31 5.68 4.11 -4.11
CA LYS A 31 5.47 5.47 -4.62
C LYS A 31 6.08 5.66 -6.00
N LEU A 32 7.27 5.10 -6.23
CA LEU A 32 7.95 5.19 -7.52
C LEU A 32 7.16 4.44 -8.60
N ALA A 33 6.71 3.22 -8.31
CA ALA A 33 5.90 2.43 -9.21
C ALA A 33 4.57 3.14 -9.54
N LEU A 34 3.91 3.70 -8.53
CA LEU A 34 2.64 4.42 -8.71
C LEU A 34 2.84 5.71 -9.52
N ALA A 35 3.89 6.48 -9.25
CA ALA A 35 4.23 7.67 -10.04
C ALA A 35 4.52 7.32 -11.50
N HIS A 36 5.28 6.26 -11.75
CA HIS A 36 5.57 5.79 -13.10
C HIS A 36 4.30 5.34 -13.84
N LEU A 37 3.39 4.67 -13.14
CA LEU A 37 2.13 4.21 -13.70
C LEU A 37 1.26 5.40 -14.11
N LEU A 38 1.05 6.38 -13.22
CA LEU A 38 0.22 7.56 -13.49
C LEU A 38 0.79 8.50 -14.57
N ILE A 39 2.11 8.59 -14.70
CA ILE A 39 2.74 9.45 -15.73
C ILE A 39 2.64 8.79 -17.11
N ARG A 40 2.75 7.46 -17.19
CA ARG A 40 2.85 6.74 -18.47
C ARG A 40 1.53 6.16 -18.97
N TYR A 41 0.58 5.93 -18.08
CA TYR A 41 -0.67 5.27 -18.39
C TYR A 41 -1.85 6.11 -17.90
N ASP A 42 -2.85 6.27 -18.75
CA ASP A 42 -4.13 6.84 -18.38
C ASP A 42 -5.04 5.71 -17.88
N ILE A 43 -5.27 5.66 -16.57
CA ILE A 43 -6.01 4.59 -15.93
C ILE A 43 -7.47 5.01 -15.87
N ALA A 44 -8.29 4.50 -16.78
CA ALA A 44 -9.73 4.69 -16.76
C ALA A 44 -10.43 3.53 -16.03
N THR A 45 -11.34 3.84 -15.11
CA THR A 45 -12.22 2.85 -14.51
C THR A 45 -13.34 2.50 -15.50
N THR A 46 -13.41 1.24 -15.93
CA THR A 46 -14.59 0.76 -16.64
C THR A 46 -15.68 0.46 -15.61
N ASN A 47 -16.89 0.99 -15.82
CA ASN A 47 -18.04 0.52 -15.06
C ASN A 47 -18.41 -0.84 -15.64
N ASP A 48 -18.36 -1.87 -14.82
CA ASP A 48 -18.80 -3.22 -15.19
C ASP A 48 -20.31 -3.16 -15.42
N THR A 49 -20.73 -3.22 -16.69
CA THR A 49 -22.13 -3.36 -17.11
C THR A 49 -22.39 -4.75 -17.63
#